data_AF-H1FYQ3-F1
#
_entry.id   AF-H1FYQ3-F1
#
_cell.length_a   1.000
_cell.length_b   1.000
_cell.length_c   1.000
_cell.angle_alpha   90.00
_cell.angle_beta   90.00
_cell.angle_gamma   90.00
#
_symmetry.space_group_name_H-M   'P 1'
#
loop_
_entity.id
_entity.type
_entity.pdbx_description
1 polymer ?
#
loop_
_entity_poly.entity_id
_entity_poly.type
_entity_poly.pdbx_seq_one_letter_code
_entity_poly.pdbx_strand_id
1 'polypeptide(L)'
;MTKIKIVGVLVFILSIALAILSNYISNENKTNNKLLDTINAQKGFTQEISKNIFYIYKNQNASTIQLDDSIKKFIKNLENRDELLNPIDSALIKNKSDEIVILWNKFYKHVQDFRDKNKIISTYSSILLEQVVNDIYNTNIKLVVEFNKLIEMHNLYFEETINSHKTYSTHSFHSSIVTCISIYTNQRCNNFYAKIYSYFKKDYYKFKYQRFRTN
;
A
#
# COMPACT_ATOMS: atom_id res chain seq x y z
N MET A 1 -33.10 -31.89 -1.12
CA MET A 1 -32.62 -31.06 0.02
C MET A 1 -31.09 -30.97 0.12
N THR A 2 -30.33 -31.99 -0.27
CA THR A 2 -28.84 -32.00 -0.22
C THR A 2 -28.18 -30.89 -1.05
N LYS A 3 -28.69 -30.58 -2.26
CA LYS A 3 -28.13 -29.55 -3.15
C LYS A 3 -28.11 -28.15 -2.52
N ILE A 4 -29.18 -27.72 -1.83
CA ILE A 4 -29.24 -26.39 -1.18
C ILE A 4 -28.27 -26.30 0.00
N LYS A 5 -28.09 -27.39 0.77
CA LYS A 5 -27.11 -27.43 1.86
C LYS A 5 -25.67 -27.29 1.35
N ILE A 6 -25.35 -27.92 0.22
CA ILE A 6 -24.02 -27.83 -0.42
C ILE A 6 -23.73 -26.40 -0.90
N VAL A 7 -24.69 -25.75 -1.56
CA VAL A 7 -24.49 -24.36 -2.04
C VAL A 7 -24.38 -23.37 -0.87
N GLY A 8 -25.12 -23.57 0.22
CA GLY A 8 -24.97 -22.75 1.42
C GLY A 8 -23.58 -22.85 2.06
N VAL A 9 -23.01 -24.06 2.14
CA VAL A 9 -21.63 -24.28 2.58
C VAL A 9 -20.62 -23.58 1.65
N LEU A 10 -20.87 -23.66 0.33
CA LEU A 10 -20.01 -23.00 -0.67
C LEU A 10 -19.99 -21.47 -0.51
N VAL A 11 -21.15 -20.84 -0.29
CA VAL A 11 -21.24 -19.40 -0.01
C VAL A 11 -20.49 -19.04 1.28
N PHE A 12 -20.61 -19.87 2.32
CA PHE A 12 -19.90 -19.63 3.58
C PHE A 12 -18.38 -19.67 3.42
N ILE A 13 -17.86 -20.68 2.71
CA ILE A 13 -16.42 -20.78 2.39
C ILE A 13 -15.96 -19.56 1.58
N LEU A 14 -16.77 -19.16 0.60
CA LEU A 14 -16.44 -18.04 -0.28
C LEU A 14 -16.42 -16.70 0.49
N SER A 15 -17.31 -16.51 1.46
CA SER A 15 -17.30 -15.35 2.38
C SER A 15 -16.03 -15.32 3.24
N ILE A 16 -15.58 -16.47 3.75
CA ILE A 16 -14.32 -16.56 4.50
C ILE A 16 -13.13 -16.19 3.59
N ALA A 17 -13.09 -16.73 2.37
CA ALA A 17 -12.03 -16.42 1.41
C ALA A 17 -11.99 -14.92 1.06
N LEU A 18 -13.15 -14.29 0.86
CA LEU A 18 -13.28 -12.85 0.64
C LEU A 18 -12.79 -12.02 1.84
N ALA A 19 -13.09 -12.46 3.06
CA ALA A 19 -12.61 -11.79 4.28
C ALA A 19 -11.09 -11.85 4.39
N ILE A 20 -10.50 -13.02 4.13
CA ILE A 20 -9.04 -13.22 4.11
C ILE A 20 -8.40 -12.32 3.04
N LEU A 21 -8.93 -12.32 1.82
CA LEU A 21 -8.41 -11.51 0.72
C LEU A 21 -8.53 -10.01 1.00
N SER A 22 -9.65 -9.57 1.59
CA SER A 22 -9.85 -8.17 1.97
C SER A 22 -8.86 -7.73 3.05
N ASN A 23 -8.59 -8.60 4.03
CA ASN A 23 -7.58 -8.36 5.05
C ASN A 23 -6.18 -8.28 4.44
N TYR A 24 -5.85 -9.18 3.51
CA TYR A 24 -4.59 -9.14 2.76
C TYR A 24 -4.42 -7.81 2.02
N ILE A 25 -5.40 -7.39 1.21
CA ILE A 25 -5.36 -6.09 0.50
C ILE A 25 -5.21 -4.93 1.48
N SER A 26 -5.90 -4.96 2.63
CA SER A 26 -5.79 -3.93 3.66
C SER A 26 -4.38 -3.84 4.25
N ASN A 27 -3.76 -4.99 4.55
CA ASN A 27 -2.41 -5.05 5.09
C ASN A 27 -1.36 -4.59 4.07
N GLU A 28 -1.51 -4.97 2.80
CA GLU A 28 -0.66 -4.49 1.71
C GLU A 28 -0.76 -2.97 1.54
N ASN A 29 -1.96 -2.39 1.56
CA ASN A 29 -2.15 -0.94 1.52
C ASN A 29 -1.43 -0.23 2.68
N LYS A 30 -1.55 -0.77 3.90
CA LYS A 30 -0.89 -0.20 5.08
C LYS A 30 0.64 -0.24 4.95
N THR A 31 1.17 -1.34 4.45
CA THR A 31 2.61 -1.52 4.23
C THR A 31 3.12 -0.57 3.16
N ASN A 32 2.44 -0.47 2.02
CA ASN A 32 2.74 0.49 0.96
C ASN A 32 2.74 1.93 1.47
N ASN A 33 1.73 2.33 2.24
CA ASN A 33 1.67 3.70 2.78
C ASN A 33 2.83 3.99 3.73
N LYS A 34 3.16 3.06 4.64
CA LYS A 34 4.30 3.20 5.56
C LYS A 34 5.62 3.36 4.79
N LEU A 35 5.78 2.61 3.70
CA LEU A 35 6.95 2.70 2.84
C LEU A 35 7.03 4.07 2.14
N LEU A 36 5.95 4.49 1.49
CA LEU A 36 5.88 5.79 0.81
C LEU A 36 6.12 6.95 1.77
N ASP A 37 5.57 6.90 2.98
CA ASP A 37 5.81 7.90 4.03
C ASP A 37 7.29 7.93 4.41
N THR A 38 7.94 6.78 4.53
CA THR A 38 9.36 6.70 4.88
C THR A 38 10.26 7.24 3.76
N ILE A 39 9.99 6.87 2.51
CA ILE A 39 10.74 7.37 1.33
C ILE A 39 10.56 8.89 1.19
N ASN A 40 9.33 9.39 1.37
CA ASN A 40 9.07 10.83 1.34
C ASN A 40 9.75 11.57 2.50
N ALA A 41 9.78 10.98 3.70
CA ALA A 41 10.51 11.54 4.83
C ALA A 41 12.02 11.63 4.55
N GLN A 42 12.62 10.57 3.99
CA GLN A 42 14.04 10.58 3.59
C GLN A 42 14.33 11.69 2.58
N LYS A 43 13.51 11.83 1.54
CA LYS A 43 13.57 12.94 0.58
C LYS A 43 13.47 14.30 1.28
N GLY A 44 12.53 14.44 2.21
CA GLY A 44 12.35 15.65 3.01
C GLY A 44 13.61 16.02 3.79
N PHE A 45 14.25 15.05 4.44
CA PHE A 45 15.48 15.30 5.19
C PHE A 45 16.64 15.77 4.31
N THR A 46 16.82 15.28 3.07
CA THR A 46 17.88 15.79 2.18
C THR A 46 17.67 17.26 1.82
N GLN A 47 16.40 17.65 1.63
CA GLN A 47 16.00 19.04 1.37
C GLN A 47 16.20 19.92 2.60
N GLU A 48 15.81 19.44 3.79
CA GLU A 48 16.04 20.14 5.05
C GLU A 48 17.53 20.35 5.34
N ILE A 49 18.36 19.32 5.13
CA ILE A 49 19.82 19.42 5.27
C ILE A 49 20.37 20.51 4.36
N SER A 50 19.98 20.49 3.07
CA SER A 50 20.44 21.48 2.09
C SER A 50 20.01 22.90 2.46
N LYS A 51 18.76 23.06 2.93
CA LYS A 51 18.22 24.35 3.40
C LYS A 51 18.98 24.87 4.61
N ASN A 52 19.23 24.01 5.60
CA ASN A 52 19.99 24.38 6.79
C ASN A 52 21.41 24.81 6.44
N ILE A 53 22.08 24.08 5.53
CA ILE A 53 23.42 24.44 5.06
C ILE A 53 23.43 25.79 4.36
N PHE A 54 22.45 26.05 3.48
CA PHE A 54 22.35 27.36 2.84
C PHE A 54 22.11 28.49 3.86
N TYR A 55 21.29 28.24 4.88
CA TYR A 55 21.05 29.20 5.95
C TYR A 55 22.30 29.49 6.79
N ILE A 56 23.02 28.44 7.20
CA ILE A 56 24.28 28.54 7.95
C ILE A 56 25.35 29.26 7.11
N TYR A 57 25.44 28.95 5.82
CA TYR A 57 26.37 29.60 4.91
C TYR A 57 26.14 31.13 4.84
N LYS A 58 24.88 31.56 4.84
CA LYS A 58 24.52 32.98 4.85
C LYS A 58 24.62 33.62 6.24
N ASN A 59 24.53 32.82 7.31
CA ASN A 59 24.53 33.27 8.69
C ASN A 59 25.52 32.43 9.51
N GLN A 60 26.80 32.82 9.51
CA GLN A 60 27.90 31.99 10.03
C GLN A 60 27.76 31.59 11.51
N ASN A 61 27.00 32.35 12.31
CA ASN A 61 26.74 32.06 13.72
C ASN A 61 25.44 31.27 13.96
N ALA A 62 24.79 30.77 12.91
CA ALA A 62 23.56 30.00 13.03
C ALA A 62 23.81 28.64 13.71
N SER A 63 22.82 28.18 14.45
CA SER A 63 22.86 26.87 15.12
C SER A 63 22.86 25.71 14.11
N THR A 64 23.61 24.65 14.41
CA THR A 64 23.63 23.40 13.61
C THR A 64 22.63 22.35 14.10
N ILE A 65 21.88 22.62 15.17
CA ILE A 65 21.01 21.61 15.82
C ILE A 65 20.02 20.98 14.84
N GLN A 66 19.36 21.80 14.01
CA GLN A 66 18.40 21.30 13.02
C GLN A 66 19.07 20.48 11.91
N LEU A 67 20.27 20.89 11.47
CA LEU A 67 21.08 20.14 10.50
C LEU A 67 21.43 18.76 11.05
N ASP A 68 21.94 18.71 12.28
CA ASP A 68 22.36 17.46 12.93
C ASP A 68 21.14 16.54 13.19
N ASP A 69 19.99 17.09 13.55
CA ASP A 69 18.74 16.33 13.74
C ASP A 69 18.21 15.72 12.44
N SER A 70 18.16 16.48 11.33
CA SER A 70 17.74 15.96 10.02
C SER A 70 18.67 14.85 9.52
N ILE A 71 20.00 14.98 9.72
CA ILE A 71 20.98 13.94 9.41
C ILE A 71 20.69 12.66 10.23
N LYS A 72 20.50 12.81 11.55
CA LYS A 72 20.24 11.68 12.45
C LYS A 72 18.96 10.94 12.07
N LYS A 73 17.89 11.68 11.75
CA LYS A 73 16.62 11.11 11.30
C LYS A 73 16.76 10.38 9.96
N PHE A 74 17.53 10.93 9.02
CA PHE A 74 17.81 10.25 7.76
C PHE A 74 18.50 8.90 7.99
N ILE A 75 19.59 8.89 8.78
CA ILE A 75 20.37 7.67 9.06
C ILE A 75 19.49 6.62 9.74
N LYS A 76 18.70 7.00 10.74
CA LYS A 76 17.77 6.09 11.42
C LYS A 76 16.78 5.43 10.45
N ASN A 77 16.26 6.19 9.48
CA ASN A 77 15.35 5.62 8.47
C ASN A 77 16.10 4.70 7.50
N LEU A 78 17.37 4.99 7.22
CA LEU A 78 18.22 4.16 6.37
C LEU A 78 18.55 2.81 7.01
N GLU A 79 18.77 2.77 8.32
CA GLU A 79 19.03 1.52 9.07
C GLU A 79 17.85 0.54 9.00
N ASN A 80 16.61 1.06 8.96
CA ASN A 80 15.40 0.25 8.87
C ASN A 80 14.95 -0.03 7.42
N ARG A 81 15.79 0.30 6.43
CA ARG A 81 15.46 0.19 5.01
C ARG A 81 15.13 -1.23 4.59
N ASP A 82 15.94 -2.21 4.99
CA ASP A 82 15.78 -3.58 4.50
C ASP A 82 14.49 -4.21 5.05
N GLU A 83 14.12 -3.91 6.30
CA GLU A 83 12.82 -4.30 6.86
C GLU A 83 11.65 -3.73 6.03
N LEU A 84 11.78 -2.49 5.56
CA LEU A 84 10.76 -1.81 4.76
C LEU A 84 10.70 -2.34 3.32
N LEU A 85 11.83 -2.75 2.74
CA LEU A 85 11.91 -3.24 1.35
C LEU A 85 11.74 -4.76 1.22
N ASN A 86 11.87 -5.53 2.30
CA ASN A 86 11.70 -6.99 2.29
C ASN A 86 10.35 -7.47 1.74
N PRO A 87 9.21 -6.82 2.04
CA PRO A 87 7.92 -7.20 1.47
C PRO A 87 7.81 -7.01 -0.05
N ILE A 88 8.73 -6.26 -0.67
CA ILE A 88 8.71 -5.97 -2.10
C ILE A 88 9.54 -7.01 -2.84
N ASP A 89 8.88 -7.81 -3.68
CA ASP A 89 9.54 -8.80 -4.54
C ASP A 89 9.90 -8.20 -5.91
N SER A 90 10.65 -7.09 -5.89
CA SER A 90 11.13 -6.43 -7.09
C SER A 90 12.61 -6.07 -6.96
N ALA A 91 13.45 -6.81 -7.70
CA ALA A 91 14.89 -6.54 -7.77
C ALA A 91 15.18 -5.12 -8.30
N LEU A 92 14.35 -4.61 -9.22
CA LEU A 92 14.50 -3.27 -9.77
C LEU A 92 14.32 -2.17 -8.70
N ILE A 93 13.32 -2.30 -7.83
CA ILE A 93 13.07 -1.34 -6.75
C ILE A 93 14.19 -1.39 -5.72
N LYS A 94 14.67 -2.59 -5.38
CA LYS A 94 15.81 -2.79 -4.47
C LYS A 94 17.08 -2.12 -5.00
N ASN A 95 17.44 -2.42 -6.26
CA ASN A 95 18.60 -1.82 -6.92
C ASN A 95 18.50 -0.30 -7.00
N LYS A 96 17.34 0.25 -7.36
CA LYS A 96 17.13 1.71 -7.39
C LYS A 96 17.33 2.33 -6.00
N SER A 97 16.89 1.63 -4.96
CA SER A 97 17.11 2.09 -3.60
C SER A 97 18.60 2.03 -3.20
N ASP A 98 19.37 1.04 -3.67
CA ASP A 98 20.83 0.98 -3.45
C ASP A 98 21.56 2.13 -4.15
N GLU A 99 21.13 2.50 -5.37
CA GLU A 99 21.65 3.67 -6.08
C GLU A 99 21.44 4.97 -5.28
N ILE A 100 20.28 5.11 -4.64
CA ILE A 100 19.98 6.25 -3.76
C ILE A 100 20.91 6.27 -2.54
N VAL A 101 21.24 5.11 -1.95
CA VAL A 101 22.19 5.02 -0.84
C VAL A 101 23.57 5.52 -1.27
N ILE A 102 24.04 5.12 -2.45
CA ILE A 102 25.33 5.58 -3.00
C ILE A 102 25.30 7.10 -3.19
N LEU A 103 24.22 7.64 -3.75
CA LEU A 103 24.07 9.07 -3.97
C LEU A 103 23.97 9.85 -2.65
N TRP A 104 23.30 9.28 -1.64
CA TRP A 104 23.25 9.82 -0.28
C TRP A 104 24.66 9.89 0.33
N ASN A 105 25.46 8.84 0.21
CA ASN A 105 26.82 8.84 0.74
C ASN A 105 27.68 9.96 0.12
N LYS A 106 27.51 10.20 -1.18
CA LYS A 106 28.15 11.34 -1.86
C LYS A 106 27.65 12.68 -1.32
N PHE A 107 26.34 12.85 -1.19
CA PHE A 107 25.74 14.06 -0.61
C PHE A 107 26.25 14.31 0.81
N TYR A 108 26.23 13.29 1.66
CA TYR A 108 26.66 13.36 3.05
C TYR A 108 28.16 13.71 3.17
N LYS A 109 29.00 13.21 2.25
CA LYS A 109 30.39 13.63 2.17
C LYS A 109 30.51 15.15 1.94
N HIS A 110 29.78 15.70 0.97
CA HIS A 110 29.77 17.16 0.74
C HIS A 110 29.29 17.93 1.99
N VAL A 111 28.30 17.40 2.72
CA VAL A 111 27.83 17.97 3.99
C VAL A 111 28.95 17.99 5.05
N GLN A 112 29.75 16.92 5.17
CA GLN A 112 30.89 16.93 6.09
C GLN A 112 31.97 17.93 5.65
N ASP A 113 32.29 17.97 4.36
CA ASP A 113 33.25 18.94 3.80
C ASP A 113 32.82 20.39 4.11
N PHE A 114 31.51 20.67 4.04
CA PHE A 114 30.95 21.96 4.44
C PHE A 114 31.19 22.25 5.92
N ARG A 115 30.86 21.30 6.81
CA ARG A 115 31.02 21.47 8.26
C ARG A 115 32.47 21.78 8.65
N ASP A 116 33.43 21.17 7.96
CA ASP A 116 34.84 21.37 8.26
C ASP A 116 35.37 22.70 7.70
N LYS A 117 34.99 23.04 6.46
CA LYS A 117 35.40 24.32 5.84
C LYS A 117 34.75 25.53 6.50
N ASN A 118 33.50 25.41 6.96
CA ASN A 118 32.77 26.51 7.62
C ASN A 118 33.39 26.93 8.97
N LYS A 119 34.29 26.12 9.55
CA LYS A 119 35.04 26.46 10.78
C LYS A 119 36.26 27.35 10.52
N ILE A 120 36.74 27.44 9.27
CA ILE A 120 38.00 28.12 8.92
C ILE A 120 37.67 29.41 8.17
N ILE A 121 37.85 30.55 8.81
CA ILE A 121 37.55 31.87 8.24
C ILE A 121 38.80 32.43 7.55
N SER A 122 38.85 32.41 6.21
CA SER A 122 39.86 33.09 5.39
C SER A 122 39.30 33.47 4.02
N THR A 123 39.90 34.42 3.31
CA THR A 123 39.39 34.88 1.99
C THR A 123 39.43 33.78 0.92
N TYR A 124 40.39 32.85 0.97
CA TYR A 124 40.42 31.68 0.07
C TYR A 124 39.39 30.61 0.47
N SER A 125 38.99 30.56 1.74
CA SER A 125 37.98 29.61 2.20
C SER A 125 36.57 29.95 1.70
N SER A 126 36.28 31.20 1.32
CA SER A 126 34.96 31.59 0.81
C SER A 126 34.62 30.97 -0.55
N ILE A 127 35.57 30.96 -1.51
CA ILE A 127 35.38 30.36 -2.84
C ILE A 127 35.20 28.84 -2.73
N LEU A 128 36.03 28.20 -1.91
CA LEU A 128 35.94 26.76 -1.67
C LEU A 128 34.64 26.38 -0.95
N LEU A 129 34.15 27.23 -0.05
CA LEU A 129 32.89 27.01 0.65
C LEU A 129 31.70 27.16 -0.29
N GLU A 130 31.71 28.15 -1.18
CA GLU A 130 30.69 28.33 -2.21
C GLU A 130 30.58 27.12 -3.15
N GLN A 131 31.72 26.58 -3.60
CA GLN A 131 31.76 25.36 -4.41
C GLN A 131 31.08 24.18 -3.69
N VAL A 132 31.40 23.96 -2.41
CA VAL A 132 30.79 22.88 -1.63
C VAL A 132 29.29 23.08 -1.46
N VAL A 133 28.83 24.31 -1.21
CA VAL A 133 27.39 24.61 -1.12
C VAL A 133 26.67 24.32 -2.44
N ASN A 134 27.29 24.65 -3.58
CA ASN A 134 26.75 24.33 -4.90
C ASN A 134 26.73 22.82 -5.18
N ASP A 135 27.76 22.08 -4.77
CA ASP A 135 27.80 20.61 -4.89
C ASP A 135 26.70 19.94 -4.06
N ILE A 136 26.44 20.45 -2.86
CA ILE A 136 25.33 20.01 -1.99
C ILE A 136 24.00 20.28 -2.68
N TYR A 137 23.79 21.48 -3.20
CA TYR A 137 22.56 21.84 -3.92
C TYR A 137 22.31 20.92 -5.13
N ASN A 138 23.33 20.76 -5.99
CA ASN A 138 23.23 19.94 -7.19
C ASN A 138 23.00 18.46 -6.86
N THR A 139 23.66 17.95 -5.82
CA THR A 139 23.49 16.55 -5.40
C THR A 139 22.13 16.34 -4.74
N ASN A 140 21.61 17.30 -3.97
CA ASN A 140 20.25 17.24 -3.42
C ASN A 140 19.19 17.20 -4.53
N ILE A 141 19.32 18.02 -5.58
CA ILE A 141 18.39 17.95 -6.73
C ILE A 141 18.39 16.55 -7.33
N LYS A 142 19.57 15.96 -7.54
CA LYS A 142 19.69 14.58 -8.05
C LYS A 142 19.02 13.57 -7.12
N LEU A 143 19.23 13.69 -5.80
CA LEU A 143 18.57 12.84 -4.81
C LEU A 143 17.05 12.95 -4.89
N VAL A 144 16.51 14.16 -4.93
CA VAL A 144 15.06 14.40 -5.05
C VAL A 144 14.50 13.74 -6.31
N VAL A 145 15.20 13.84 -7.44
CA VAL A 145 14.80 13.18 -8.69
C VAL A 145 14.80 11.66 -8.55
N GLU A 146 15.87 11.06 -8.02
CA GLU A 146 15.93 9.61 -7.85
C GLU A 146 14.91 9.09 -6.82
N PHE A 147 14.65 9.83 -5.74
CA PHE A 147 13.57 9.51 -4.81
C PHE A 147 12.19 9.54 -5.48
N ASN A 148 11.92 10.54 -6.33
CA ASN A 148 10.65 10.60 -7.05
C ASN A 148 10.51 9.42 -8.04
N LYS A 149 11.59 9.03 -8.73
CA LYS A 149 11.59 7.82 -9.57
C LYS A 149 11.33 6.55 -8.76
N LEU A 150 11.94 6.41 -7.58
CA LEU A 150 11.68 5.27 -6.70
C LEU A 150 10.21 5.21 -6.27
N ILE A 151 9.62 6.34 -5.91
CA ILE A 151 8.20 6.44 -5.56
C ILE A 151 7.31 6.03 -6.74
N GLU A 152 7.62 6.51 -7.95
CA GLU A 152 6.87 6.15 -9.16
C GLU A 152 6.97 4.65 -9.46
N MET A 153 8.17 4.08 -9.43
CA MET A 153 8.38 2.64 -9.62
C MET A 153 7.61 1.82 -8.59
N HIS A 154 7.60 2.27 -7.33
CA HIS A 154 6.85 1.61 -6.27
C HIS A 154 5.34 1.67 -6.49
N ASN A 155 4.82 2.83 -6.86
CA ASN A 155 3.39 3.00 -7.14
C ASN A 155 2.94 2.11 -8.29
N LEU A 156 3.71 2.05 -9.39
CA LEU A 156 3.40 1.20 -10.53
C LEU A 156 3.39 -0.29 -10.15
N TYR A 157 4.41 -0.75 -9.43
CA TYR A 157 4.48 -2.13 -8.95
C TYR A 157 3.31 -2.47 -8.01
N PHE A 158 2.99 -1.56 -7.09
CA PHE A 158 1.90 -1.73 -6.14
C PHE A 158 0.54 -1.75 -6.83
N GLU A 159 0.31 -0.84 -7.78
CA GLU A 159 -0.91 -0.80 -8.57
C GLU A 159 -1.12 -2.09 -9.36
N GLU A 160 -0.08 -2.59 -10.04
CA GLU A 160 -0.17 -3.86 -10.77
C GLU A 160 -0.51 -5.04 -9.84
N THR A 161 0.20 -5.12 -8.71
CA THR A 161 0.01 -6.18 -7.71
C THR A 161 -1.39 -6.12 -7.09
N ILE A 162 -1.85 -4.94 -6.69
CA ILE A 162 -3.14 -4.79 -5.99
C ILE A 162 -4.33 -4.79 -6.92
N ASN A 163 -4.19 -4.28 -8.15
CA ASN A 163 -5.31 -4.25 -9.09
C ASN A 163 -5.74 -5.66 -9.50
N SER A 164 -4.80 -6.59 -9.63
CA SER A 164 -5.12 -8.02 -9.86
C SER A 164 -5.94 -8.61 -8.70
N HIS A 165 -5.51 -8.40 -7.45
CA HIS A 165 -6.20 -8.88 -6.25
C HIS A 165 -7.57 -8.21 -6.04
N LYS A 166 -7.67 -6.90 -6.28
CA LYS A 166 -8.94 -6.15 -6.23
C LYS A 166 -9.91 -6.69 -7.28
N THR A 167 -9.47 -6.87 -8.53
CA THR A 167 -10.29 -7.41 -9.60
C THR A 167 -10.84 -8.79 -9.26
N TYR A 168 -9.99 -9.68 -8.72
CA TYR A 168 -10.41 -11.00 -8.26
C TYR A 168 -11.41 -10.94 -7.10
N SER A 169 -11.17 -10.07 -6.12
CA SER A 169 -12.09 -9.83 -5.00
C SER A 169 -13.47 -9.36 -5.49
N THR A 170 -13.50 -8.37 -6.40
CA THR A 170 -14.73 -7.84 -6.97
C THR A 170 -15.51 -8.90 -7.75
N HIS A 171 -14.84 -9.70 -8.59
CA HIS A 171 -15.48 -10.79 -9.32
C HIS A 171 -16.05 -11.85 -8.36
N SER A 172 -15.27 -12.24 -7.35
CA SER A 172 -15.69 -13.22 -6.34
C SER A 172 -16.91 -12.74 -5.55
N PHE A 173 -16.95 -11.45 -5.18
CA PHE A 173 -18.09 -10.85 -4.49
C PHE A 173 -19.35 -10.86 -5.36
N HIS A 174 -19.27 -10.45 -6.62
CA HIS A 174 -20.40 -10.51 -7.56
C HIS A 174 -20.92 -11.95 -7.73
N SER A 175 -20.02 -12.91 -7.89
CA SER A 175 -20.37 -14.34 -7.96
C SER A 175 -21.10 -14.83 -6.71
N SER A 176 -20.70 -14.34 -5.53
CA SER A 176 -21.38 -14.65 -4.25
C SER A 176 -22.82 -14.17 -4.27
N ILE A 177 -23.05 -12.92 -4.69
CA ILE A 177 -24.39 -12.30 -4.73
C ILE A 177 -25.30 -13.07 -5.67
N VAL A 178 -24.83 -13.36 -6.89
CA VAL A 178 -25.59 -14.12 -7.89
C VAL A 178 -25.96 -15.51 -7.35
N THR A 179 -25.03 -16.16 -6.66
CA THR A 179 -25.27 -17.46 -6.02
C THR A 179 -26.35 -17.34 -4.93
N CYS A 180 -26.27 -16.33 -4.05
CA CYS A 180 -27.28 -16.08 -3.02
C CYS A 180 -28.68 -15.83 -3.60
N ILE A 181 -28.79 -15.01 -4.65
CA ILE A 181 -30.06 -14.74 -5.35
C ILE A 181 -30.63 -16.02 -5.96
N SER A 182 -29.76 -16.86 -6.54
CA SER A 182 -30.15 -18.14 -7.13
C SER A 182 -30.69 -19.11 -6.09
N ILE A 183 -30.04 -19.20 -4.91
CA ILE A 183 -30.52 -20.01 -3.78
C ILE A 183 -31.88 -19.51 -3.31
N TYR A 184 -32.01 -18.20 -3.09
CA TYR A 184 -33.26 -17.58 -2.62
C TYR A 184 -34.42 -17.86 -3.57
N THR A 185 -34.20 -17.65 -4.87
CA THR A 185 -35.20 -17.91 -5.92
C THR A 185 -35.60 -19.38 -5.94
N ASN A 186 -34.64 -20.31 -5.88
CA ASN A 186 -34.92 -21.74 -5.84
C ASN A 186 -35.76 -22.13 -4.61
N GLN A 187 -35.42 -21.61 -3.43
CA GLN A 187 -36.18 -21.86 -2.21
C GLN A 187 -37.62 -21.34 -2.32
N ARG A 188 -37.81 -20.14 -2.88
CA ARG A 188 -39.14 -19.54 -3.10
C ARG A 188 -39.98 -20.37 -4.07
N CYS A 189 -39.40 -20.84 -5.18
CA CYS A 189 -40.06 -21.74 -6.13
C CYS A 189 -40.47 -23.07 -5.47
N ASN A 190 -39.56 -23.72 -4.72
CA ASN A 190 -39.89 -24.98 -4.04
C ASN A 190 -41.03 -24.82 -3.03
N ASN A 191 -41.04 -23.72 -2.25
CA ASN A 191 -42.12 -23.43 -1.32
C ASN A 191 -43.46 -23.19 -2.04
N PHE A 192 -43.43 -22.54 -3.21
CA PHE A 192 -44.62 -22.34 -4.03
C PHE A 192 -45.16 -23.66 -4.59
N TYR A 193 -44.31 -24.52 -5.15
CA TYR A 193 -44.70 -25.86 -5.60
C TYR A 193 -45.30 -26.71 -4.48
N ALA A 194 -44.69 -26.68 -3.28
CA ALA A 194 -45.21 -27.39 -2.12
C ALA A 194 -46.60 -26.89 -1.69
N LYS A 195 -46.86 -25.58 -1.79
CA LYS A 195 -48.16 -24.97 -1.47
C LYS A 195 -49.24 -25.34 -2.50
N ILE A 196 -48.90 -25.35 -3.80
CA ILE A 196 -49.80 -25.82 -4.85
C ILE A 196 -50.14 -27.30 -4.66
N TYR A 197 -49.12 -28.13 -4.42
CA TYR A 197 -49.30 -29.57 -4.22
C TYR A 197 -50.20 -29.86 -3.01
N SER A 198 -50.01 -29.16 -1.88
CA SER A 198 -50.84 -29.36 -0.69
C SER A 198 -52.30 -28.92 -0.92
N TYR A 199 -52.53 -27.87 -1.70
CA TYR A 199 -53.87 -27.42 -2.11
C TYR A 199 -54.59 -28.49 -2.93
N PHE A 200 -53.98 -28.97 -4.02
CA PHE A 200 -54.56 -30.03 -4.85
C PHE A 200 -54.74 -31.35 -4.11
N LYS A 201 -53.80 -31.71 -3.23
CA LYS A 201 -53.92 -32.91 -2.38
C LYS A 201 -55.15 -32.82 -1.47
N LYS A 202 -55.39 -31.66 -0.85
CA LYS A 202 -56.56 -31.44 0.03
C LYS A 202 -57.87 -31.55 -0.74
N ASP A 203 -57.95 -30.97 -1.92
CA ASP A 203 -59.14 -31.07 -2.78
C ASP A 203 -59.39 -32.49 -3.28
N TYR A 204 -58.34 -33.22 -3.66
CA TYR A 204 -58.44 -34.63 -4.05
C TYR A 204 -59.04 -35.50 -2.93
N TYR A 205 -58.55 -35.35 -1.68
CA TYR A 205 -59.10 -36.11 -0.55
C TYR A 205 -60.53 -35.69 -0.22
N LYS A 206 -60.88 -34.40 -0.35
CA LYS A 206 -62.25 -33.91 -0.16
C LYS A 206 -63.21 -34.51 -1.19
N PHE A 207 -62.79 -34.57 -2.46
CA PHE A 207 -63.57 -35.17 -3.55
C PHE A 207 -63.75 -36.68 -3.36
N LYS A 208 -62.69 -37.39 -2.95
CA LYS A 208 -62.75 -38.82 -2.63
C LYS A 208 -63.71 -39.11 -1.47
N TYR A 209 -63.65 -38.32 -0.39
CA TYR A 209 -64.51 -38.50 0.78
C TYR A 209 -65.99 -38.25 0.48
N GLN A 210 -66.30 -37.25 -0.35
CA GLN A 210 -67.68 -36.99 -0.77
C GLN A 210 -68.26 -38.15 -1.59
N ARG A 211 -67.45 -38.77 -2.47
CA ARG A 211 -67.86 -39.92 -3.28
C ARG A 211 -68.12 -41.20 -2.46
N PHE A 212 -67.46 -41.36 -1.32
CA PHE A 212 -67.69 -42.48 -0.40
C PHE A 212 -68.92 -42.29 0.50
N ARG A 213 -69.48 -41.09 0.60
CA ARG A 213 -70.67 -40.79 1.44
C ARG A 213 -71.99 -40.85 0.67
N THR A 214 -71.92 -40.92 -0.65
CA THR A 214 -73.08 -40.94 -1.58
C THR A 214 -73.36 -42.32 -2.17
N ASN A 215 -72.63 -43.36 -1.74
CA ASN A 215 -72.91 -44.77 -2.00
C ASN A 215 -73.26 -45.44 -0.67
#